data_AF-A0A352GI77-F1
#
_entry.id   AF-A0A352GI77-F1
#
_cell.length_a   1.000
_cell.length_b   1.000
_cell.length_c   1.000
_cell.angle_alpha   90.00
_cell.angle_beta   90.00
_cell.angle_gamma   90.00
#
_symmetry.space_group_name_H-M   'P 1'
#
loop_
_entity.id
_entity.type
_entity.pdbx_description
1 polymer ?
#
loop_
_entity_poly.entity_id
_entity_poly.type
_entity_poly.pdbx_seq_one_letter_code
_entity_poly.pdbx_strand_id
1 'polypeptide(L)'
;PTGNLHLGNYLGAIRNWVHLQQDYEDCLFCVVDLHAITVWQDPAQLRSSTREVAAAMIAAGIDAEKSVIFNQSQVPAHAELAWIFN
;
A
#
# COMPACT_ATOMS: atom_id res chain seq x y z
N PRO A 1 -4.46 4.64 -3.78
CA PRO A 1 -4.10 3.75 -4.90
C PRO A 1 -4.97 4.03 -6.14
N THR A 2 -4.37 4.60 -7.18
CA THR A 2 -5.04 4.88 -8.46
C THR A 2 -4.82 3.73 -9.44
N GLY A 3 -5.86 2.93 -9.68
CA GLY A 3 -5.88 1.91 -10.74
C GLY A 3 -5.51 0.49 -10.31
N ASN A 4 -6.01 -0.47 -11.10
CA ASN A 4 -5.81 -1.90 -10.89
C ASN A 4 -4.33 -2.26 -10.94
N LEU A 5 -3.92 -3.12 -10.02
CA LEU A 5 -2.58 -3.67 -9.96
C LEU A 5 -2.27 -4.41 -11.29
N HIS A 6 -1.37 -3.87 -12.10
CA HIS A 6 -1.01 -4.46 -13.39
C HIS A 6 0.33 -5.19 -13.34
N LEU A 7 0.64 -5.98 -14.38
CA LEU A 7 1.83 -6.83 -14.44
C LEU A 7 3.13 -6.06 -14.17
N GLY A 8 3.23 -4.81 -14.63
CA GLY A 8 4.35 -3.93 -14.32
C GLY A 8 4.58 -3.71 -12.82
N ASN A 9 3.52 -3.55 -12.01
CA ASN A 9 3.63 -3.36 -10.56
C ASN A 9 4.09 -4.65 -9.88
N TYR A 10 3.57 -5.79 -10.34
CA TYR A 10 3.94 -7.09 -9.80
C TYR A 10 5.41 -7.42 -10.06
N LEU A 11 5.86 -7.30 -11.32
CA LEU A 11 7.23 -7.61 -11.71
C LEU A 11 8.24 -6.56 -11.21
N GLY A 12 7.85 -5.28 -11.17
CA GLY A 12 8.74 -4.19 -10.80
C GLY A 12 8.99 -4.08 -9.30
N ALA A 13 7.98 -4.36 -8.48
CA ALA A 13 8.05 -4.10 -7.04
C ALA A 13 7.64 -5.30 -6.19
N ILE A 14 6.43 -5.83 -6.38
CA ILE A 14 5.85 -6.79 -5.44
C ILE A 14 6.67 -8.09 -5.37
N ARG A 15 7.13 -8.62 -6.51
CA ARG A 15 7.98 -9.81 -6.50
C ARG A 15 9.27 -9.59 -5.69
N ASN A 16 9.87 -8.40 -5.77
CA ASN A 16 11.07 -8.07 -5.01
C ASN A 16 10.74 -7.89 -3.52
N TRP A 17 9.60 -7.28 -3.19
CA TRP A 17 9.12 -7.15 -1.82
C TRP A 17 8.90 -8.50 -1.14
N VAL A 18 8.39 -9.48 -1.89
CA VAL A 18 8.19 -10.84 -1.38
C VAL A 18 9.51 -11.51 -1.00
N HIS A 19 10.61 -11.19 -1.70
CA HIS A 19 11.94 -11.63 -1.32
C HIS A 19 12.50 -10.84 -0.13
N LEU A 20 12.37 -9.51 -0.15
CA LEU A 20 12.85 -8.62 0.91
C LEU A 20 12.29 -8.96 2.29
N GLN A 21 11.02 -9.34 2.38
CA GLN A 21 10.42 -9.71 3.67
C GLN A 21 11.07 -10.96 4.31
N GLN A 22 11.82 -11.76 3.54
CA GLN A 22 12.57 -12.91 4.07
C GLN A 22 13.93 -12.51 4.64
N ASP A 23 14.50 -11.42 4.11
CA ASP A 23 15.83 -10.93 4.48
C ASP A 23 15.77 -9.91 5.63
N TYR A 24 14.62 -9.25 5.82
CA TYR A 24 14.43 -8.20 6.82
C TYR A 24 13.22 -8.49 7.71
N GLU A 25 13.42 -8.33 9.02
CA GLU A 25 12.33 -8.29 10.00
C GLU A 25 11.58 -6.93 9.89
N ASP A 26 10.27 -6.93 10.18
CA ASP A 26 9.43 -5.73 10.28
C ASP A 26 9.22 -4.91 8.99
N CYS A 27 9.04 -5.57 7.84
CA CYS A 27 8.68 -4.86 6.61
C CYS A 27 7.31 -4.15 6.72
N LEU A 28 7.27 -2.88 6.33
CA LEU A 28 6.06 -2.05 6.32
C LEU A 28 5.56 -1.82 4.89
N PHE A 29 4.35 -2.29 4.59
CA PHE A 29 3.70 -2.13 3.30
C PHE A 29 2.49 -1.21 3.43
N CYS A 30 2.62 0.01 2.91
CA CYS A 30 1.60 1.05 3.02
C CYS A 30 0.75 1.14 1.75
N VAL A 31 -0.56 1.00 1.89
CA VAL A 31 -1.53 1.33 0.85
C VAL A 31 -1.82 2.83 0.90
N VAL A 32 -1.31 3.56 -0.07
CA VAL A 32 -1.31 5.03 -0.11
C VAL A 32 -2.61 5.62 -0.68
N ASP A 33 -3.66 5.70 0.14
CA ASP A 33 -4.94 6.31 -0.25
C ASP A 33 -4.95 7.85 -0.18
N LEU A 34 -4.21 8.47 0.75
CA LEU A 34 -4.08 9.94 0.80
C LEU A 34 -3.35 10.49 -0.43
N HIS A 35 -2.36 9.77 -0.97
CA HIS A 35 -1.74 10.16 -2.24
C HIS A 35 -2.71 10.06 -3.43
N ALA A 36 -3.70 9.17 -3.35
CA ALA A 36 -4.67 8.95 -4.44
C ALA A 36 -5.62 10.13 -4.63
N ILE A 37 -5.99 10.81 -3.54
CA ILE A 37 -6.94 11.92 -3.55
C ILE A 37 -6.31 13.26 -3.98
N THR A 38 -5.02 13.28 -4.31
CA THR A 38 -4.37 14.44 -4.95
C THR A 38 -4.90 14.71 -6.36
N VAL A 39 -5.61 13.73 -6.94
CA VAL A 39 -6.45 13.85 -8.13
C VAL A 39 -7.87 13.40 -7.79
N TRP A 40 -8.86 13.76 -8.61
CA TRP A 40 -10.25 13.35 -8.36
C TRP A 40 -10.40 11.82 -8.35
N GLN A 41 -11.17 11.30 -7.39
CA GLN A 41 -11.47 9.87 -7.24
C GLN A 41 -12.97 9.69 -6.96
N ASP A 42 -13.56 8.60 -7.45
CA ASP A 42 -14.85 8.14 -6.95
C ASP A 42 -14.68 7.52 -5.55
N PRO A 43 -15.42 7.97 -4.52
CA PRO A 43 -15.21 7.48 -3.15
C PRO A 43 -15.50 5.99 -2.97
N ALA A 44 -16.48 5.43 -3.69
CA ALA A 44 -16.81 4.01 -3.57
C ALA A 44 -15.75 3.15 -4.23
N GLN A 45 -15.27 3.56 -5.41
CA GLN A 45 -14.18 2.90 -6.12
C GLN A 45 -12.88 2.95 -5.32
N LEU A 46 -12.50 4.10 -4.77
CA LEU A 46 -11.28 4.24 -3.98
C LEU A 46 -11.27 3.27 -2.78
N ARG A 47 -12.39 3.13 -2.08
CA ARG A 47 -12.52 2.15 -0.98
C ARG A 47 -12.35 0.71 -1.44
N SER A 48 -12.91 0.34 -2.61
CA SER A 48 -12.73 -0.99 -3.19
C SER A 48 -11.26 -1.22 -3.56
N SER A 49 -10.67 -0.28 -4.30
CA SER A 49 -9.29 -0.36 -4.78
C SER A 49 -8.27 -0.44 -3.64
N THR A 50 -8.48 0.28 -2.53
CA THR A 50 -7.62 0.14 -1.33
C THR A 50 -7.60 -1.30 -0.80
N ARG A 51 -8.77 -1.97 -0.75
CA ARG A 51 -8.85 -3.38 -0.31
C ARG A 51 -8.27 -4.33 -1.34
N GLU A 52 -8.52 -4.09 -2.63
CA GLU A 52 -7.99 -4.92 -3.71
C GLU A 52 -6.46 -4.89 -3.76
N VAL A 53 -5.83 -3.72 -3.54
CA VAL A 53 -4.37 -3.61 -3.47
C VAL A 53 -3.81 -4.39 -2.29
N ALA A 54 -4.41 -4.26 -1.11
CA ALA A 54 -4.00 -5.03 0.06
C ALA A 54 -4.16 -6.55 -0.18
N ALA A 55 -5.29 -6.98 -0.75
CA ALA A 55 -5.53 -8.38 -1.09
C ALA A 55 -4.52 -8.90 -2.13
N ALA A 56 -4.19 -8.08 -3.14
CA ALA A 56 -3.22 -8.45 -4.17
C ALA A 56 -1.79 -8.58 -3.61
N MET A 57 -1.40 -7.73 -2.65
CA MET A 57 -0.12 -7.86 -1.93
C MET A 57 -0.04 -9.19 -1.18
N ILE A 58 -1.09 -9.55 -0.44
CA ILE A 58 -1.16 -10.83 0.29
C ILE A 58 -1.13 -12.00 -0.70
N ALA A 59 -1.97 -11.96 -1.74
CA ALA A 59 -2.05 -13.01 -2.75
C ALA A 59 -0.74 -13.20 -3.53
N ALA A 60 0.06 -12.14 -3.68
CA ALA A 60 1.37 -12.19 -4.30
C ALA A 60 2.45 -12.82 -3.40
N GLY A 61 2.16 -13.04 -2.11
CA GLY A 61 3.04 -13.71 -1.17
C GLY A 61 3.61 -12.83 -0.07
N ILE A 62 3.10 -11.61 0.13
CA ILE A 62 3.43 -10.83 1.33
C ILE A 62 2.70 -11.45 2.53
N ASP A 63 3.48 -11.87 3.52
CA ASP A 63 3.01 -12.54 4.73
C ASP A 63 2.67 -11.50 5.80
N ALA A 64 1.37 -11.38 6.11
CA ALA A 64 0.87 -10.44 7.10
C ALA A 64 1.21 -10.82 8.55
N GLU A 65 1.71 -12.04 8.82
CA GLU A 65 2.21 -12.44 10.14
C GLU A 65 3.65 -11.98 10.36
N LYS A 66 4.42 -11.78 9.28
CA LYS A 66 5.82 -11.32 9.32
C LYS A 66 6.00 -9.84 9.02
N SER A 67 5.01 -9.22 8.40
CA SER A 67 5.08 -7.85 7.89
C SER A 67 3.78 -7.11 8.14
N VAL A 68 3.88 -5.79 8.28
CA VAL A 68 2.69 -4.95 8.53
C VAL A 68 2.18 -4.41 7.21
N ILE A 69 0.96 -4.77 6.85
CA ILE A 69 0.22 -4.18 5.73
C ILE A 69 -0.83 -3.22 6.30
N PHE A 70 -0.80 -1.95 5.92
CA PHE A 70 -1.71 -0.96 6.49
C PHE A 70 -2.17 0.09 5.48
N ASN A 71 -3.29 0.76 5.78
CA ASN A 71 -3.84 1.83 4.96
C ASN A 71 -3.38 3.21 5.49
N GLN A 72 -2.86 4.07 4.61
CA GLN A 72 -2.23 5.34 4.97
C GLN A 72 -3.17 6.25 5.78
N SER A 73 -4.41 6.45 5.34
CA SER A 73 -5.38 7.31 6.05
C SER A 73 -5.77 6.81 7.45
N GLN A 74 -5.47 5.55 7.79
CA GLN A 74 -5.74 5.00 9.12
C GLN A 74 -4.64 5.32 10.13
N VAL A 75 -3.57 6.00 9.71
CA VAL A 75 -2.46 6.43 10.57
C VAL A 75 -2.36 7.97 10.52
N PRO A 76 -3.02 8.70 11.44
CA PRO A 76 -3.06 10.16 11.44
C PRO A 76 -1.68 10.83 11.42
N ALA A 77 -0.68 10.18 12.03
CA ALA A 77 0.70 10.65 12.08
C ALA A 77 1.31 10.94 10.69
N HIS A 78 0.84 10.27 9.62
CA HIS A 78 1.28 10.59 8.26
C HIS A 78 0.90 12.02 7.85
N ALA A 79 -0.31 12.47 8.17
CA ALA A 79 -0.77 13.83 7.86
C ALA A 79 -0.12 14.86 8.79
N GLU A 80 0.02 14.54 10.08
CA GLU A 80 0.64 15.41 11.08
C GLU A 80 2.12 15.70 10.74
N LEU A 81 2.91 14.66 10.44
CA LEU A 81 4.31 14.82 10.10
C LEU A 81 4.49 15.51 8.74
N ALA A 82 3.64 15.19 7.76
CA ALA A 82 3.67 15.87 6.46
C ALA A 82 3.37 17.37 6.60
N TRP A 83 2.50 17.78 7.53
CA TRP A 83 2.26 19.19 7.82
C TRP A 83 3.50 19.88 8.39
N ILE A 84 4.23 19.24 9.31
CA ILE A 84 5.48 19.78 9.88
C ILE A 84 6.56 19.99 8.81
N PHE A 85 6.59 19.13 7.79
CA PHE A 85 7.58 19.21 6.70
C PHE A 85 7.21 20.20 5.57
N ASN A 86 6.02 20.79 5.58
CA ASN A 86 5.63 21.84 4.64
C ASN A 86 5.95 23.24 5.19
#